data_AF-A0A9P6XLV1-F1
#
_entry.id   AF-A0A9P6XLV1-F1
#
_cell.length_a   1.000
_cell.length_b   1.000
_cell.length_c   1.000
_cell.angle_alpha   90.00
_cell.angle_beta   90.00
_cell.angle_gamma   90.00
#
_symmetry.space_group_name_H-M   'P 1'
#
loop_
_entity.id
_entity.type
_entity.pdbx_description
1 polymer ?
#
loop_
_entity_poly.entity_id
_entity_poly.type
_entity_poly.pdbx_seq_one_letter_code
_entity_poly.pdbx_strand_id
1 'polypeptide(L)'
;MAFGTTQGLPAYDRIPVEFRDSRTQWNNLVSKIFFTGVKGLQFTAHPGVDGNAAYKHVRALLASWEPKHEHKEAGVAYLMSQYFTSATWDGGSAS
;
A
#
# COMPACT_ATOMS: atom_id res chain seq x y z
N MET A 1 15.02 -0.80 10.27
CA MET A 1 14.54 0.47 9.67
C MET A 1 13.59 1.13 10.67
N ALA A 2 13.96 2.27 11.25
CA ALA A 2 13.12 3.01 12.17
C ALA A 2 12.47 4.18 11.42
N PHE A 3 11.17 4.10 11.19
CA PHE A 3 10.39 5.18 10.57
C PHE A 3 10.01 6.19 11.65
N GLY A 4 10.87 7.20 11.85
CA GLY A 4 10.63 8.30 12.79
C GLY A 4 9.82 9.43 12.15
N THR A 5 8.74 9.84 12.85
CA THR A 5 8.00 11.12 12.76
C THR A 5 7.51 11.49 11.36
N THR A 6 6.25 11.27 10.94
CA THR A 6 4.95 11.41 11.61
C THR A 6 3.96 10.51 10.85
N GLN A 7 3.22 9.62 11.52
CA GLN A 7 2.13 8.82 10.92
C GLN A 7 2.48 7.78 9.83
N GLY A 8 3.60 7.05 9.90
CA GLY A 8 3.80 5.76 9.21
C GLY A 8 3.71 5.73 7.66
N LEU A 9 3.40 6.86 7.00
CA LEU A 9 3.43 7.05 5.56
C LEU A 9 4.67 7.85 5.16
N PRO A 10 5.30 7.53 4.03
CA PRO A 10 6.35 8.38 3.47
C PRO A 10 5.80 9.76 3.12
N ALA A 11 6.64 10.79 3.29
CA ALA A 11 6.31 12.15 2.86
C ALA A 11 5.93 12.15 1.36
N TYR A 12 4.94 12.95 0.97
CA TYR A 12 4.39 12.93 -0.39
C TYR A 12 5.46 13.14 -1.47
N ASP A 13 6.45 13.98 -1.18
CA ASP A 13 7.59 14.27 -2.05
C ASP A 13 8.52 13.05 -2.25
N ARG A 14 8.59 12.15 -1.26
CA ARG A 14 9.37 10.90 -1.33
C ARG A 14 8.66 9.79 -2.09
N ILE A 15 7.37 9.96 -2.40
CA ILE A 15 6.60 8.98 -3.15
C ILE A 15 6.90 9.17 -4.64
N PRO A 16 7.30 8.12 -5.37
CA PRO A 16 7.54 8.22 -6.80
C PRO A 16 6.28 8.70 -7.53
N VAL A 17 6.46 9.47 -8.60
CA VAL A 17 5.34 10.13 -9.32
C VAL A 17 4.33 9.13 -9.89
N GLU A 18 4.78 7.93 -10.27
CA GLU A 18 3.91 6.86 -10.76
C GLU A 18 2.84 6.42 -9.74
N PHE A 19 3.19 6.42 -8.44
CA PHE A 19 2.25 6.12 -7.36
C PHE A 19 1.37 7.32 -7.01
N ARG A 20 1.88 8.54 -7.21
CA ARG A 20 1.10 9.78 -7.02
C ARG A 20 0.01 9.96 -8.07
N ASP A 21 0.28 9.59 -9.32
CA ASP A 21 -0.68 9.66 -10.42
C ASP A 21 -1.63 8.45 -10.48
N SER A 22 -1.56 7.55 -9.49
CA SER A 22 -2.36 6.31 -9.44
C SER A 22 -2.23 5.42 -10.69
N ARG A 23 -1.07 5.46 -11.36
CA ARG A 23 -0.80 4.67 -12.58
C ARG A 23 -0.28 3.26 -12.31
N THR A 24 -0.10 2.88 -11.05
CA THR A 24 0.42 1.57 -10.70
C THR A 24 -0.69 0.56 -10.42
N GLN A 25 -0.37 -0.72 -10.58
CA GLN A 25 -1.25 -1.82 -10.18
C GLN A 25 -1.50 -1.82 -8.66
N TRP A 26 -0.51 -1.37 -7.88
CA TRP A 26 -0.62 -1.20 -6.44
C TRP A 26 -1.65 -0.14 -6.06
N ASN A 27 -1.71 1.00 -6.75
CA ASN A 27 -2.75 2.00 -6.52
C ASN A 27 -4.15 1.43 -6.78
N ASN A 28 -4.33 0.71 -7.89
CA ASN A 28 -5.60 0.06 -8.21
C ASN A 28 -6.00 -0.97 -7.14
N LEU A 29 -5.04 -1.75 -6.65
CA LEU A 29 -5.26 -2.71 -5.58
C LEU A 29 -5.66 -2.00 -4.27
N VAL A 30 -4.92 -0.97 -3.87
CA VAL A 30 -5.21 -0.19 -2.66
C VAL A 30 -6.59 0.43 -2.72
N SER A 31 -6.94 1.03 -3.86
CA SER A 31 -8.25 1.62 -4.08
C SER A 31 -9.35 0.56 -3.96
N LYS A 32 -9.18 -0.63 -4.58
CA LYS A 32 -10.13 -1.75 -4.42
C LYS A 32 -10.23 -2.24 -2.96
N ILE A 33 -9.11 -2.38 -2.25
CA ILE A 33 -9.10 -2.77 -0.82
C ILE A 33 -9.89 -1.76 0.00
N PHE A 34 -9.73 -0.46 -0.28
CA PHE A 34 -10.35 0.62 0.45
C PHE A 34 -11.86 0.76 0.16
N PHE A 35 -12.24 0.76 -1.12
CA PHE A 35 -13.63 1.01 -1.54
C PHE A 35 -14.54 -0.20 -1.44
N THR A 36 -14.10 -1.37 -1.90
CA THR A 36 -14.96 -2.55 -2.04
C THR A 36 -14.52 -3.72 -1.17
N GLY A 37 -13.24 -3.78 -0.80
CA GLY A 37 -12.64 -4.94 -0.16
C GLY A 37 -12.46 -6.07 -1.16
N VAL A 38 -11.22 -6.49 -1.37
CA VAL A 38 -10.87 -7.60 -2.28
C VAL A 38 -10.93 -8.93 -1.55
N LYS A 39 -11.40 -9.97 -2.24
CA LYS A 39 -11.39 -11.36 -1.75
C LYS A 39 -10.23 -12.14 -2.35
N GLY A 40 -9.78 -13.18 -1.64
CA GLY A 40 -8.67 -14.03 -2.10
C GLY A 40 -7.32 -13.33 -2.15
N LEU A 41 -7.16 -12.22 -1.42
CA LEU A 41 -5.95 -11.41 -1.43
C LEU A 41 -4.77 -12.20 -0.86
N GLN A 42 -3.79 -12.49 -1.70
CA GLN A 42 -2.53 -13.11 -1.34
C GLN A 42 -1.40 -12.17 -1.68
N PHE A 43 -0.46 -12.04 -0.75
CA PHE A 43 0.70 -11.20 -0.91
C PHE A 43 1.97 -12.03 -0.83
N THR A 44 2.88 -11.80 -1.76
CA THR A 44 4.23 -12.34 -1.73
C THR A 44 5.14 -11.29 -1.12
N ALA A 45 5.49 -11.45 0.15
CA ALA A 45 6.40 -10.54 0.85
C ALA A 45 7.85 -10.72 0.39
N HIS A 46 8.64 -9.65 0.43
CA HIS A 46 10.08 -9.76 0.25
C HIS A 46 10.72 -10.62 1.35
N PRO A 47 11.83 -11.32 1.05
CA PRO A 47 12.54 -12.12 2.05
C PRO A 47 12.95 -11.27 3.25
N GLY A 48 12.51 -11.67 4.44
CA GLY A 48 12.74 -10.93 5.69
C GLY A 48 11.63 -9.92 6.07
N VAL A 49 10.59 -9.77 5.25
CA VAL A 49 9.40 -8.97 5.57
C VAL A 49 8.30 -9.88 6.10
N ASP A 50 7.77 -9.57 7.28
CA ASP A 50 6.57 -10.22 7.79
C ASP A 50 5.33 -9.65 7.07
N GLY A 51 4.83 -10.40 6.09
CA GLY A 51 3.71 -9.93 5.25
C GLY A 51 2.43 -9.62 6.03
N ASN A 52 2.19 -10.32 7.14
CA ASN A 52 1.03 -10.09 7.99
C ASN A 52 1.17 -8.77 8.77
N ALA A 53 2.35 -8.51 9.35
CA ALA A 53 2.65 -7.25 10.02
C ALA A 53 2.62 -6.07 9.04
N ALA A 54 3.20 -6.23 7.84
CA ALA A 54 3.17 -5.23 6.79
C ALA A 54 1.73 -4.89 6.36
N TYR A 55 0.88 -5.91 6.14
CA TYR A 55 -0.51 -5.69 5.77
C TYR A 55 -1.33 -5.04 6.88
N LYS A 56 -1.12 -5.44 8.15
CA LYS A 56 -1.74 -4.78 9.31
C LYS A 56 -1.35 -3.32 9.41
N HIS A 57 -0.07 -3.00 9.19
CA HIS A 57 0.41 -1.63 9.16
C HIS A 57 -0.27 -0.83 8.04
N VAL A 58 -0.30 -1.35 6.82
CA VAL A 58 -0.98 -0.74 5.67
C VAL A 58 -2.47 -0.51 5.95
N ARG A 59 -3.20 -1.50 6.51
CA ARG A 59 -4.62 -1.31 6.88
C ARG A 59 -4.81 -0.23 7.93
N ALA A 60 -3.92 -0.13 8.92
CA ALA A 60 -4.00 0.92 9.93
C ALA A 60 -3.83 2.32 9.30
N LEU A 61 -2.93 2.45 8.31
CA LEU A 61 -2.74 3.69 7.56
C LEU A 61 -3.97 4.03 6.69
N LEU A 62 -4.57 3.03 6.03
CA LEU A 62 -5.80 3.23 5.26
C LEU A 62 -6.99 3.64 6.14
N ALA A 63 -7.06 3.13 7.37
CA ALA A 63 -8.11 3.46 8.33
C ALA A 63 -7.94 4.84 8.99
N SER A 64 -6.76 5.47 8.91
CA SER A 64 -6.52 6.83 9.43
C SER A 64 -7.13 7.88 8.49
N TRP A 65 -7.78 8.92 9.02
CA TRP A 65 -8.52 9.93 8.23
C TRP A 65 -7.75 11.23 7.96
N GLU A 66 -6.56 11.40 8.54
CA GLU A 66 -5.83 12.67 8.54
C GLU A 66 -5.15 13.07 7.20
N PRO A 67 -4.63 12.15 6.37
CA PRO A 67 -4.08 12.52 5.06
C PRO A 67 -5.17 12.68 3.99
N LYS A 68 -4.96 13.62 3.05
CA LYS A 68 -5.72 13.71 1.79
C LYS A 68 -5.71 12.36 1.09
N HIS A 69 -6.85 12.00 0.48
CA HIS A 69 -7.07 10.68 -0.10
C HIS A 69 -5.98 10.27 -1.11
N GLU A 70 -5.59 11.19 -2.00
CA GLU A 70 -4.50 10.98 -2.99
C GLU A 70 -3.14 10.65 -2.35
N HIS A 71 -2.74 11.37 -1.29
CA HIS A 71 -1.47 11.08 -0.60
C HIS A 71 -1.53 9.73 0.11
N LYS A 72 -2.68 9.39 0.69
CA LYS A 72 -2.86 8.11 1.38
C LYS A 72 -2.77 6.93 0.42
N GLU A 73 -3.52 6.97 -0.69
CA GLU A 73 -3.47 5.90 -1.70
C GLU A 73 -2.07 5.76 -2.27
N ALA A 74 -1.41 6.87 -2.64
CA ALA A 74 -0.05 6.85 -3.18
C ALA A 74 0.98 6.31 -2.17
N GLY A 75 0.90 6.74 -0.91
CA GLY A 75 1.84 6.34 0.13
C GLY A 75 1.68 4.87 0.53
N VAL A 76 0.43 4.41 0.62
CA VAL A 76 0.13 3.01 0.89
C VAL A 76 0.54 2.13 -0.29
N ALA A 77 0.24 2.53 -1.52
CA ALA A 77 0.61 1.76 -2.71
C ALA A 77 2.13 1.61 -2.84
N TYR A 78 2.88 2.68 -2.56
CA TYR A 78 4.33 2.62 -2.50
C TYR A 78 4.84 1.72 -1.38
N LEU A 79 4.30 1.83 -0.15
CA LEU A 79 4.69 0.93 0.94
C LEU A 79 4.43 -0.54 0.60
N MET A 80 3.29 -0.83 -0.03
CA MET A 80 2.99 -2.18 -0.49
C MET A 80 4.00 -2.68 -1.51
N SER A 81 4.45 -1.86 -2.46
CA SER A 81 5.49 -2.26 -3.40
C SER A 81 6.86 -2.48 -2.75
N GLN A 82 7.13 -1.85 -1.59
CA GLN A 82 8.35 -2.08 -0.82
C GLN A 82 8.28 -3.35 0.05
N TYR A 83 7.10 -3.70 0.55
CA TYR A 83 6.91 -4.87 1.40
C TYR A 83 6.65 -6.15 0.60
N PHE A 84 5.99 -6.03 -0.54
CA PHE A 84 5.51 -7.14 -1.33
C PHE A 84 6.05 -7.06 -2.76
N THR A 85 6.59 -8.17 -3.24
CA THR A 85 7.03 -8.30 -4.63
C THR A 85 5.87 -8.55 -5.58
N SER A 86 4.78 -9.16 -5.09
CA SER A 86 3.58 -9.39 -5.88
C SER A 86 2.35 -9.56 -4.99
N ALA A 87 1.19 -9.30 -5.55
CA ALA A 87 -0.11 -9.51 -4.93
C ALA A 87 -1.08 -10.13 -5.95
N THR A 88 -1.92 -11.04 -5.50
CA THR A 88 -2.98 -11.65 -6.31
C THR A 88 -4.30 -11.53 -5.56
N TRP A 89 -5.38 -11.31 -6.29
CA TRP A 89 -6.73 -11.26 -5.73
C TRP A 89 -7.75 -11.73 -6.75
N ASP A 90 -8.98 -11.98 -6.29
CA ASP A 90 -10.07 -12.38 -7.19
C ASP A 90 -10.35 -11.26 -8.20
N GLY A 91 -10.01 -11.50 -9.47
CA GLY A 91 -10.14 -10.53 -10.55
C GLY A 91 -8.92 -9.63 -10.81
N GLY A 92 -7.72 -9.97 -10.32
CA GLY A 92 -6.49 -9.29 -10.75
C GLY A 92 -5.21 -9.71 -10.03
N SER A 93 -4.07 -9.19 -10.51
CA SER A 93 -2.77 -9.34 -9.88
C SER A 93 -1.95 -8.06 -10.02
N ALA A 94 -1.04 -7.82 -9.07
CA ALA A 94 -0.05 -6.76 -9.07
C ALA A 94 1.34 -7.39 -8.92
N SER A 95 2.30 -6.96 -9.74
CA SER A 95 3.70 -7.44 -9.71
C SER A 95 4.64 -6.32 -10.11
#